data_AF-A0A7K1D7Q2-F1
#
_entry.id   AF-A0A7K1D7Q2-F1
#
_cell.length_a   1.000
_cell.length_b   1.000
_cell.length_c   1.000
_cell.angle_alpha   90.00
_cell.angle_beta   90.00
_cell.angle_gamma   90.00
#
_symmetry.space_group_name_H-M   'P 1'
#
loop_
_entity.id
_entity.type
_entity.pdbx_description
1 polymer ?
#
loop_
_entity_poly.entity_id
_entity_poly.type
_entity_poly.pdbx_seq_one_letter_code
_entity_poly.pdbx_strand_id
1 'polypeptide(L)'
;MTTLIRRPSRYLLIGVLVALISTHIVSTAEATPNSLAIAMEVPGYPGKDKLTAGVNNSSVKKVQEALIELGYELTTANGKYGPSTTKAISAFYKDLGDSDDGTSLGKIGWRKIFEALEEQREDEKIAEQVATQPVAVDPALAAVIAETAAATIDRGKKTKVVKLSRSKKKVVARFKGDITLSKDARLYRGARELIPFEVWRASAFTRYISMKESHRNCKAVNRTGKYRGRWQMSSAFWKTYGGKQFASKPEKASCRDQDLVAYNGWIVRGWAPWLY
;
A
#
# COMPACT_ATOMS: atom_id res chain seq x y z
N MET A 1 -21.94 64.96 -1.24
CA MET A 1 -21.52 65.87 -2.32
C MET A 1 -20.61 65.04 -3.23
N THR A 2 -21.09 64.17 -4.12
CA THR A 2 -22.07 64.28 -5.22
C THR A 2 -21.64 65.26 -6.30
N THR A 3 -21.09 64.73 -7.39
CA THR A 3 -21.15 65.38 -8.71
C THR A 3 -21.10 64.29 -9.79
N LEU A 4 -22.29 63.83 -10.19
CA LEU A 4 -22.55 63.13 -11.44
C LEU A 4 -22.86 64.20 -12.48
N ILE A 5 -22.10 64.26 -13.58
CA ILE A 5 -22.52 64.99 -14.77
C ILE A 5 -22.85 63.95 -15.85
N ARG A 6 -24.11 64.00 -16.25
CA ARG A 6 -24.77 63.22 -17.30
C ARG A 6 -24.89 64.11 -18.54
N ARG A 7 -24.80 63.52 -19.73
CA ARG A 7 -25.63 63.75 -20.96
C ARG A 7 -24.84 63.38 -22.23
N PRO A 8 -25.49 63.16 -23.39
CA PRO A 8 -26.72 62.41 -23.68
C PRO A 8 -26.53 61.47 -24.91
N SER A 9 -27.61 61.11 -25.61
CA SER A 9 -27.84 59.83 -26.29
C SER A 9 -28.10 59.95 -27.82
N ARG A 10 -28.01 58.79 -28.53
CA ARG A 10 -28.59 58.39 -29.86
C ARG A 10 -27.75 58.74 -31.10
N TYR A 11 -27.49 57.88 -32.11
CA TYR A 11 -28.35 57.01 -32.97
C TYR A 11 -27.46 55.96 -33.75
N LEU A 12 -27.88 54.68 -33.94
CA LEU A 12 -28.51 54.06 -35.15
C LEU A 12 -27.49 53.65 -36.27
N LEU A 13 -27.08 52.36 -36.38
CA LEU A 13 -27.56 51.24 -37.23
C LEU A 13 -26.71 50.94 -38.51
N ILE A 14 -26.30 49.66 -38.62
CA ILE A 14 -26.10 48.78 -39.80
C ILE A 14 -24.77 48.86 -40.59
N GLY A 15 -24.09 47.70 -40.66
CA GLY A 15 -23.04 47.37 -41.63
C GLY A 15 -22.31 46.08 -41.29
N VAL A 16 -22.80 44.96 -41.81
CA VAL A 16 -22.25 43.59 -41.64
C VAL A 16 -20.84 43.48 -42.24
N LEU A 17 -19.88 42.94 -41.47
CA LEU A 17 -18.77 42.19 -42.03
C LEU A 17 -18.56 40.91 -41.22
N VAL A 18 -18.90 39.79 -41.86
CA VAL A 18 -18.61 38.43 -41.42
C VAL A 18 -17.12 38.17 -41.64
N ALA A 19 -16.39 37.83 -40.58
CA ALA A 19 -15.13 37.10 -40.68
C ALA A 19 -15.01 36.15 -39.49
N LEU A 20 -15.12 34.87 -39.84
CA LEU A 20 -14.99 33.67 -39.03
C LEU A 20 -13.74 33.69 -38.13
N ILE A 21 -13.91 33.50 -36.82
CA ILE A 21 -12.94 32.75 -36.03
C ILE A 21 -13.67 31.69 -35.23
N SER A 22 -13.23 30.47 -35.50
CA SER A 22 -13.81 29.19 -35.16
C SER A 22 -14.11 29.01 -33.68
N THR A 23 -15.28 28.40 -33.49
CA THR A 23 -15.65 27.55 -32.36
C THR A 23 -14.46 26.75 -31.81
N HIS A 24 -14.01 27.07 -30.61
CA HIS A 24 -13.52 26.04 -29.70
C HIS A 24 -14.56 25.83 -28.62
N ILE A 25 -15.33 24.79 -28.89
CA ILE A 25 -16.25 24.07 -28.04
C ILE A 25 -15.68 24.02 -26.62
N VAL A 26 -16.38 24.66 -25.68
CA VAL A 26 -16.28 24.28 -24.27
C VAL A 26 -16.85 22.86 -24.19
N SER A 27 -15.96 21.88 -24.34
CA SER A 27 -16.30 20.49 -24.10
C SER A 27 -16.38 20.34 -22.59
N THR A 28 -17.59 20.46 -22.06
CA THR A 28 -17.94 19.89 -20.76
C THR A 28 -17.75 18.38 -20.90
N ALA A 29 -16.56 17.89 -20.57
CA ALA A 29 -16.40 16.49 -20.22
C ALA A 29 -17.13 16.30 -18.90
N GLU A 30 -18.41 15.90 -19.00
CA GLU A 30 -19.07 15.19 -17.93
C GLU A 30 -18.18 13.99 -17.62
N ALA A 31 -17.44 14.08 -16.52
CA ALA A 31 -16.79 12.93 -15.91
C ALA A 31 -17.93 12.02 -15.41
N THR A 32 -18.46 11.23 -16.32
CA THR A 32 -19.05 9.95 -15.97
C THR A 32 -17.96 9.22 -15.19
N PRO A 33 -18.18 8.82 -13.94
CA PRO A 33 -17.28 7.89 -13.31
C PRO A 33 -17.49 6.60 -14.12
N ASN A 34 -16.59 6.33 -15.05
CA ASN A 34 -16.37 4.97 -15.51
C ASN A 34 -16.02 4.19 -14.25
N SER A 35 -17.04 3.56 -13.68
CA SER A 35 -16.91 2.46 -12.76
C SER A 35 -16.06 1.41 -13.48
N LEU A 36 -14.76 1.44 -13.20
CA LEU A 36 -13.86 0.31 -13.42
C LEU A 36 -14.36 -0.83 -12.54
N ALA A 37 -15.42 -1.50 -12.99
CA ALA A 37 -15.69 -2.87 -12.62
C ALA A 37 -14.60 -3.71 -13.32
N ILE A 38 -13.38 -3.67 -12.78
CA ILE A 38 -12.37 -4.70 -13.05
C ILE A 38 -12.96 -5.95 -12.40
N ALA A 39 -13.54 -6.83 -13.23
CA ALA A 39 -13.97 -8.12 -12.76
C ALA A 39 -12.73 -8.83 -12.21
N MET A 40 -12.68 -9.02 -10.89
CA MET A 40 -11.64 -9.79 -10.22
C MET A 40 -11.57 -11.15 -10.90
N GLU A 41 -10.51 -11.43 -11.67
CA GLU A 41 -10.37 -12.69 -12.40
C GLU A 41 -9.83 -13.77 -11.44
N VAL A 42 -10.53 -13.96 -10.31
CA VAL A 42 -10.27 -15.04 -9.37
C VAL A 42 -10.48 -16.35 -10.14
N PRO A 43 -9.44 -17.19 -10.32
CA PRO A 43 -9.58 -18.42 -11.08
C PRO A 43 -10.68 -19.28 -10.47
N GLY A 44 -11.52 -19.87 -11.32
CA GLY A 44 -12.57 -20.79 -10.87
C GLY A 44 -12.01 -21.96 -10.07
N TYR A 45 -12.73 -22.39 -9.03
CA TYR A 45 -12.34 -23.54 -8.25
C TYR A 45 -12.34 -24.82 -9.12
N PRO A 46 -11.27 -25.63 -9.13
CA PRO A 46 -10.99 -26.60 -10.19
C PRO A 46 -11.74 -27.94 -10.08
N GLY A 47 -12.80 -28.03 -9.28
CA GLY A 47 -13.54 -29.27 -9.10
C GLY A 47 -14.64 -29.17 -8.04
N LYS A 48 -15.22 -30.30 -7.66
CA LYS A 48 -16.18 -30.37 -6.55
C LYS A 48 -15.47 -30.66 -5.22
N ASP A 49 -14.44 -31.51 -5.26
CA ASP A 49 -13.72 -31.99 -4.08
C ASP A 49 -12.66 -31.01 -3.61
N LYS A 50 -12.35 -31.05 -2.32
CA LYS A 50 -11.25 -30.28 -1.70
C LYS A 50 -9.90 -30.77 -2.22
N LEU A 51 -8.94 -29.87 -2.39
CA LEU A 51 -7.53 -30.27 -2.53
C LEU A 51 -7.04 -30.73 -1.16
N THR A 52 -6.38 -31.87 -1.08
CA THR A 52 -5.96 -32.48 0.19
C THR A 52 -4.52 -32.97 0.12
N ALA A 53 -3.91 -33.15 1.29
CA ALA A 53 -2.58 -33.74 1.42
C ALA A 53 -2.48 -35.07 0.65
N GLY A 54 -1.38 -35.23 -0.10
CA GLY A 54 -1.11 -36.39 -0.95
C GLY A 54 -1.56 -36.23 -2.41
N VAL A 55 -2.44 -35.28 -2.72
CA VAL A 55 -2.85 -35.01 -4.11
C VAL A 55 -1.71 -34.36 -4.90
N ASN A 56 -1.55 -34.77 -6.17
CA ASN A 56 -0.61 -34.19 -7.10
C ASN A 56 -1.32 -33.74 -8.38
N ASN A 57 -1.51 -32.45 -8.59
CA ASN A 57 -2.14 -31.92 -9.80
C ASN A 57 -1.76 -30.44 -10.07
N SER A 58 -2.17 -29.94 -11.24
CA SER A 58 -1.93 -28.56 -11.66
C SER A 58 -2.62 -27.53 -10.77
N SER A 59 -3.75 -27.87 -10.15
CA SER A 59 -4.47 -26.99 -9.23
C SER A 59 -3.69 -26.70 -7.96
N VAL A 60 -3.05 -27.71 -7.38
CA VAL A 60 -2.14 -27.55 -6.24
C VAL A 60 -0.96 -26.68 -6.64
N LYS A 61 -0.43 -26.85 -7.86
CA LYS A 61 0.66 -26.01 -8.37
C LYS A 61 0.27 -24.53 -8.39
N LYS A 62 -0.92 -24.20 -8.90
CA LYS A 62 -1.45 -22.82 -8.91
C LYS A 62 -1.55 -22.20 -7.51
N VAL A 63 -2.05 -22.97 -6.54
CA VAL A 63 -2.12 -22.52 -5.14
C VAL A 63 -0.73 -22.27 -4.57
N GLN A 64 0.23 -23.15 -4.85
CA GLN A 64 1.61 -22.98 -4.40
C GLN A 64 2.25 -21.72 -5.01
N GLU A 65 2.05 -21.47 -6.31
CA GLU A 65 2.52 -20.24 -6.99
C GLU A 65 1.94 -18.99 -6.33
N ALA A 66 0.62 -18.96 -6.10
CA ALA A 66 -0.05 -17.86 -5.43
C ALA A 66 0.48 -17.61 -4.01
N LEU A 67 0.67 -18.67 -3.22
CA LEU A 67 1.21 -18.56 -1.86
C LEU A 67 2.66 -18.08 -1.85
N ILE A 68 3.49 -18.52 -2.81
CA ILE A 68 4.87 -18.02 -2.97
C ILE A 68 4.87 -16.53 -3.25
N GLU A 69 4.02 -16.07 -4.17
CA GLU A 69 3.90 -14.66 -4.54
C GLU A 69 3.35 -13.80 -3.38
N LEU A 70 2.41 -14.35 -2.62
CA LEU A 70 1.94 -13.81 -1.35
C LEU A 70 2.98 -13.90 -0.22
N GLY A 71 4.18 -14.42 -0.49
CA GLY A 71 5.31 -14.43 0.44
C GLY A 71 5.25 -15.49 1.53
N TYR A 72 4.40 -16.51 1.40
CA TYR A 72 4.40 -17.67 2.28
C TYR A 72 5.58 -18.58 1.98
N GLU A 73 6.13 -19.21 3.03
CA GLU A 73 7.33 -20.05 2.93
C GLU A 73 7.07 -21.33 2.12
N LEU A 74 7.30 -21.26 0.82
CA LEU A 74 7.31 -22.36 -0.12
C LEU A 74 8.51 -22.18 -1.07
N THR A 75 9.30 -23.24 -1.26
CA THR A 75 10.52 -23.18 -2.08
C THR A 75 10.22 -23.38 -3.57
N THR A 76 9.22 -24.21 -3.89
CA THR A 76 8.85 -24.56 -5.26
C THR A 76 7.38 -24.89 -5.38
N ALA A 77 6.74 -24.48 -6.48
CA ALA A 77 5.43 -24.95 -6.87
C ALA A 77 5.55 -26.19 -7.77
N ASN A 78 5.51 -27.38 -7.15
CA ASN A 78 5.71 -28.66 -7.83
C ASN A 78 4.41 -29.45 -8.05
N GLY A 79 3.26 -28.91 -7.63
CA GLY A 79 1.95 -29.56 -7.78
C GLY A 79 1.63 -30.63 -6.73
N LYS A 80 2.55 -30.95 -5.81
CA LYS A 80 2.34 -31.96 -4.77
C LYS A 80 1.87 -31.31 -3.47
N TYR A 81 0.70 -31.72 -2.97
CA TYR A 81 0.16 -31.23 -1.70
C TYR A 81 0.87 -31.96 -0.55
N GLY A 82 2.06 -31.48 -0.19
CA GLY A 82 2.87 -32.05 0.89
C GLY A 82 2.89 -31.19 2.16
N PRO A 83 3.71 -31.57 3.15
CA PRO A 83 3.83 -30.86 4.43
C PRO A 83 4.14 -29.37 4.30
N SER A 84 4.95 -28.97 3.31
CA SER A 84 5.24 -27.55 3.06
C SER A 84 4.00 -26.79 2.58
N THR A 85 3.17 -27.39 1.74
CA THR A 85 1.91 -26.80 1.27
C THR A 85 0.90 -26.68 2.40
N THR A 86 0.78 -27.72 3.24
CA THR A 86 -0.02 -27.67 4.46
C THR A 86 0.43 -26.55 5.39
N LYS A 87 1.74 -26.42 5.64
CA LYS A 87 2.30 -25.35 6.48
C LYS A 87 1.96 -23.96 5.91
N ALA A 88 2.10 -23.76 4.61
CA ALA A 88 1.83 -22.48 3.96
C ALA A 88 0.34 -22.12 4.00
N ILE A 89 -0.56 -23.07 3.72
CA ILE A 89 -2.02 -22.85 3.80
C ILE A 89 -2.45 -22.61 5.24
N SER A 90 -1.91 -23.35 6.21
CA SER A 90 -2.19 -23.10 7.63
C SER A 90 -1.71 -21.72 8.06
N ALA A 91 -0.53 -21.28 7.60
CA ALA A 91 -0.04 -19.94 7.85
C ALA A 91 -1.00 -18.90 7.26
N PHE A 92 -1.40 -19.07 6.00
CA PHE A 92 -2.39 -18.21 5.34
C PHE A 92 -3.71 -18.12 6.10
N TYR A 93 -4.23 -19.25 6.59
CA TYR A 93 -5.47 -19.26 7.37
C TYR A 93 -5.30 -18.60 8.75
N LYS A 94 -4.18 -18.84 9.44
CA LYS A 94 -3.83 -18.11 10.67
C LYS A 94 -3.77 -16.60 10.43
N ASP A 95 -3.28 -16.21 9.26
CA ASP A 95 -3.26 -14.83 8.78
C ASP A 95 -4.63 -14.31 8.33
N LEU A 96 -5.69 -15.09 8.45
CA LEU A 96 -7.08 -14.62 8.36
C LEU A 96 -7.82 -14.75 9.71
N GLY A 97 -7.10 -15.12 10.77
CA GLY A 97 -7.70 -15.42 12.08
C GLY A 97 -8.43 -16.76 12.12
N ASP A 98 -8.17 -17.64 11.15
CA ASP A 98 -8.73 -18.98 11.04
C ASP A 98 -7.73 -20.00 11.62
N SER A 99 -8.25 -21.03 12.29
CA SER A 99 -7.46 -22.07 12.94
C SER A 99 -7.34 -23.35 12.11
N ASP A 100 -7.80 -23.35 10.86
CA ASP A 100 -7.66 -24.47 9.93
C ASP A 100 -6.18 -24.90 9.78
N ASP A 101 -5.95 -26.21 9.81
CA ASP A 101 -4.63 -26.82 9.82
C ASP A 101 -3.99 -26.89 8.43
N GLY A 102 -4.72 -26.46 7.39
CA GLY A 102 -4.27 -26.44 6.01
C GLY A 102 -4.12 -27.84 5.40
N THR A 103 -4.67 -28.88 6.03
CA THR A 103 -4.67 -30.26 5.48
C THR A 103 -5.57 -30.39 4.25
N SER A 104 -6.56 -29.50 4.14
CA SER A 104 -7.43 -29.38 2.97
C SER A 104 -7.64 -27.93 2.54
N LEU A 105 -7.87 -27.73 1.25
CA LEU A 105 -8.23 -26.45 0.67
C LEU A 105 -9.53 -26.63 -0.15
N GLY A 106 -10.60 -26.00 0.32
CA GLY A 106 -11.88 -25.96 -0.40
C GLY A 106 -12.10 -24.65 -1.16
N LYS A 107 -13.27 -24.53 -1.79
CA LYS A 107 -13.69 -23.35 -2.59
C LYS A 107 -13.49 -22.01 -1.88
N ILE A 108 -13.81 -21.93 -0.58
CA ILE A 108 -13.68 -20.70 0.21
C ILE A 108 -12.20 -20.31 0.36
N GLY A 109 -11.34 -21.26 0.75
CA GLY A 109 -9.91 -21.03 0.91
C GLY A 109 -9.22 -20.66 -0.39
N TRP A 110 -9.56 -21.38 -1.47
CA TRP A 110 -9.11 -21.05 -2.82
C TRP A 110 -9.44 -19.59 -3.17
N ARG A 111 -10.70 -19.19 -3.06
CA ARG A 111 -11.13 -17.82 -3.34
C ARG A 111 -10.33 -16.80 -2.52
N LYS A 112 -10.21 -17.00 -1.20
CA LYS A 112 -9.44 -16.11 -0.32
C LYS A 112 -7.99 -15.93 -0.77
N ILE A 113 -7.31 -17.01 -1.15
CA ILE A 113 -5.90 -16.95 -1.60
C ILE A 113 -5.78 -16.09 -2.85
N PHE A 114 -6.64 -16.33 -3.84
CA PHE A 114 -6.56 -15.62 -5.10
C PHE A 114 -7.11 -14.19 -5.03
N GLU A 115 -8.09 -13.91 -4.18
CA GLU A 115 -8.51 -12.52 -3.87
C GLU A 115 -7.35 -11.73 -3.24
N ALA A 116 -6.66 -12.32 -2.26
CA ALA A 116 -5.50 -11.68 -1.63
C ALA A 116 -4.34 -11.48 -2.62
N LEU A 117 -4.15 -12.42 -3.54
CA LEU A 117 -3.13 -12.32 -4.59
C LEU A 117 -3.44 -11.17 -5.55
N GLU A 118 -4.68 -11.09 -6.03
CA GLU A 118 -5.09 -10.01 -6.91
C GLU A 118 -5.04 -8.65 -6.20
N GLU A 119 -5.43 -8.55 -4.92
CA GLU A 119 -5.23 -7.33 -4.14
C GLU A 119 -3.74 -6.91 -4.08
N GLN A 120 -2.82 -7.86 -3.83
CA GLN A 120 -1.38 -7.57 -3.85
C GLN A 120 -0.92 -7.09 -5.24
N ARG A 121 -1.39 -7.73 -6.31
CA ARG A 121 -1.06 -7.37 -7.69
C ARG A 121 -1.67 -6.05 -8.11
N GLU A 122 -2.86 -5.71 -7.64
CA GLU A 122 -3.49 -4.42 -7.87
C GLU A 122 -2.72 -3.32 -7.15
N ASP A 123 -2.33 -3.51 -5.88
CA ASP A 123 -1.45 -2.60 -5.17
C ASP A 123 -0.11 -2.43 -5.91
N GLU A 124 0.46 -3.52 -6.45
CA GLU A 124 1.70 -3.50 -7.25
C GLU A 124 1.51 -2.81 -8.61
N LYS A 125 0.40 -3.03 -9.31
CA LYS A 125 0.04 -2.34 -10.56
C LYS A 125 -0.23 -0.87 -10.33
N ILE A 126 -0.89 -0.49 -9.23
CA ILE A 126 -1.07 0.91 -8.84
C ILE A 126 0.31 1.52 -8.57
N ALA A 127 1.19 0.83 -7.84
CA ALA A 127 2.55 1.30 -7.59
C ALA A 127 3.37 1.42 -8.90
N GLU A 128 3.23 0.48 -9.82
CA GLU A 128 3.91 0.49 -11.12
C GLU A 128 3.32 1.55 -12.06
N GLN A 129 2.01 1.75 -12.09
CA GLN A 129 1.36 2.83 -12.86
C GLN A 129 1.68 4.20 -12.28
N VAL A 130 1.83 4.32 -10.96
CA VAL A 130 2.39 5.53 -10.33
C VAL A 130 3.86 5.73 -10.73
N ALA A 131 4.59 4.66 -11.02
CA ALA A 131 5.98 4.71 -11.49
C ALA A 131 6.14 4.85 -13.02
N THR A 132 5.14 4.49 -13.84
CA THR A 132 5.21 4.39 -15.31
C THR A 132 4.24 5.27 -16.09
N GLN A 133 3.24 5.89 -15.43
CA GLN A 133 2.60 7.06 -16.03
C GLN A 133 3.72 8.03 -16.45
N PRO A 134 3.69 8.63 -17.66
CA PRO A 134 4.35 9.89 -17.84
C PRO A 134 3.55 10.85 -16.97
N VAL A 135 3.85 10.84 -15.68
CA VAL A 135 3.73 12.04 -14.91
C VAL A 135 4.67 12.96 -15.72
N ALA A 136 4.08 13.86 -16.51
CA ALA A 136 4.39 15.25 -16.21
C ALA A 136 4.15 15.32 -14.71
N VAL A 137 5.16 14.91 -13.94
CA VAL A 137 5.30 15.21 -12.54
C VAL A 137 4.96 16.66 -12.61
N ASP A 138 3.83 17.03 -11.99
CA ASP A 138 3.50 18.44 -11.84
C ASP A 138 4.86 19.10 -11.64
N PRO A 139 5.27 20.06 -12.47
CA PRO A 139 6.60 20.62 -12.33
C PRO A 139 6.89 20.96 -10.86
N ALA A 140 5.86 21.21 -10.04
CA ALA A 140 5.91 21.22 -8.59
C ALA A 140 6.26 19.89 -7.88
N LEU A 141 5.73 18.71 -8.22
CA LEU A 141 6.12 17.42 -7.64
C LEU A 141 7.46 16.88 -8.18
N ALA A 142 7.81 17.13 -9.45
CA ALA A 142 9.18 16.88 -9.96
C ALA A 142 10.17 17.82 -9.31
N ALA A 143 9.82 19.11 -9.21
CA ALA A 143 10.60 20.06 -8.44
C ALA A 143 10.67 19.61 -7.00
N VAL A 144 9.60 19.13 -6.35
CA VAL A 144 9.70 18.63 -4.96
C VAL A 144 10.58 17.39 -4.87
N ILE A 145 10.54 16.44 -5.80
CA ILE A 145 11.43 15.26 -5.74
C ILE A 145 12.89 15.64 -6.06
N ALA A 146 13.12 16.50 -7.05
CA ALA A 146 14.44 17.00 -7.41
C ALA A 146 14.98 17.99 -6.36
N GLU A 147 14.13 18.79 -5.75
CA GLU A 147 14.38 19.71 -4.63
C GLU A 147 14.47 18.94 -3.32
N THR A 148 13.91 17.75 -3.15
CA THR A 148 14.17 16.91 -1.96
C THR A 148 15.41 16.04 -2.12
N ALA A 149 15.76 15.67 -3.36
CA ALA A 149 17.04 15.05 -3.70
C ALA A 149 18.21 16.06 -3.74
N ALA A 150 17.93 17.32 -4.10
CA ALA A 150 18.90 18.43 -4.15
C ALA A 150 18.80 19.37 -2.94
N ALA A 151 17.76 19.30 -2.12
CA ALA A 151 17.72 20.02 -0.86
C ALA A 151 18.87 19.52 -0.03
N THR A 152 19.69 20.46 0.40
CA THR A 152 20.26 20.38 1.73
C THR A 152 19.15 19.95 2.69
N ILE A 153 19.13 18.66 3.05
CA ILE A 153 18.25 18.11 4.07
C ILE A 153 18.42 19.04 5.26
N ASP A 154 17.40 19.84 5.60
CA ASP A 154 17.36 20.45 6.92
C ASP A 154 17.26 19.27 7.88
N ARG A 155 18.43 18.86 8.37
CA ARG A 155 18.58 17.66 9.19
C ARG A 155 17.73 17.79 10.45
N GLY A 156 17.24 18.99 10.79
CA GLY A 156 16.30 19.21 11.88
C GLY A 156 16.83 18.58 13.17
N LYS A 157 15.92 18.19 14.05
CA LYS A 157 16.31 17.43 15.25
C LYS A 157 16.62 15.99 14.88
N LYS A 158 17.86 15.58 15.15
CA LYS A 158 18.28 14.17 15.13
C LYS A 158 17.38 13.36 16.05
N THR A 159 16.78 12.31 15.51
CA THR A 159 16.01 11.34 16.28
C THR A 159 16.95 10.61 17.25
N LYS A 160 16.51 10.30 18.47
CA LYS A 160 17.29 9.44 19.38
C LYS A 160 17.50 8.07 18.73
N VAL A 161 18.73 7.77 18.34
CA VAL A 161 19.09 6.49 17.73
C VAL A 161 19.30 5.47 18.84
N VAL A 162 18.45 4.44 18.88
CA VAL A 162 18.71 3.28 19.73
C VAL A 162 19.83 2.46 19.08
N LYS A 163 20.86 2.11 19.87
CA LYS A 163 21.95 1.24 19.39
C LYS A 163 21.36 -0.11 18.98
N LEU A 164 21.41 -0.42 17.68
CA LEU A 164 20.93 -1.69 17.15
C LEU A 164 21.80 -2.85 17.67
N SER A 165 21.16 -3.95 18.07
CA SER A 165 21.83 -5.21 18.43
C SER A 165 22.58 -5.80 17.22
N ARG A 166 23.50 -6.73 17.46
CA ARG A 166 24.21 -7.44 16.36
C ARG A 166 23.23 -8.12 15.39
N SER A 167 22.18 -8.75 15.92
CA SER A 167 21.15 -9.42 15.10
C SER A 167 20.38 -8.42 14.23
N LYS A 168 19.93 -7.29 14.81
CA LYS A 168 19.26 -6.22 14.05
C LYS A 168 20.14 -5.67 12.93
N LYS A 169 21.44 -5.50 13.19
CA LYS A 169 22.40 -5.03 12.17
C LYS A 169 22.52 -6.00 11.00
N LYS A 170 22.55 -7.32 11.25
CA LYS A 170 22.56 -8.34 10.18
C LYS A 170 21.28 -8.28 9.33
N VAL A 171 20.13 -8.04 9.96
CA VAL A 171 18.86 -7.87 9.24
C VAL A 171 18.92 -6.65 8.34
N VAL A 172 19.25 -5.47 8.89
CA VAL A 172 19.37 -4.22 8.11
C VAL A 172 20.37 -4.36 6.95
N ALA A 173 21.48 -5.08 7.14
CA ALA A 173 22.49 -5.27 6.10
C ALA A 173 21.96 -6.04 4.87
N ARG A 174 20.95 -6.91 5.04
CA ARG A 174 20.31 -7.63 3.92
C ARG A 174 19.50 -6.70 3.00
N PHE A 175 19.09 -5.53 3.50
CA PHE A 175 18.29 -4.54 2.78
C PHE A 175 19.14 -3.30 2.44
N LYS A 176 20.41 -3.51 2.11
CA LYS A 176 21.30 -2.41 1.70
C LYS A 176 20.73 -1.72 0.46
N GLY A 177 20.56 -0.41 0.53
CA GLY A 177 19.98 0.40 -0.55
C GLY A 177 18.50 0.71 -0.38
N ASP A 178 17.82 0.10 0.60
CA ASP A 178 16.44 0.46 0.91
C ASP A 178 16.34 1.90 1.42
N ILE A 179 15.46 2.68 0.80
CA ILE A 179 15.29 4.11 1.07
C ILE A 179 14.92 4.41 2.53
N THR A 180 14.16 3.51 3.17
CA THR A 180 13.73 3.64 4.57
C THR A 180 14.85 3.33 5.57
N LEU A 181 15.97 2.77 5.09
CA LEU A 181 17.17 2.42 5.84
C LEU A 181 18.38 3.29 5.49
N SER A 182 18.19 4.33 4.68
CA SER A 182 19.23 5.31 4.37
C SER A 182 19.83 5.90 5.65
N LYS A 183 21.09 6.36 5.57
CA LYS A 183 21.76 6.99 6.72
C LYS A 183 20.92 8.15 7.26
N ASP A 184 20.32 8.94 6.38
CA ASP A 184 19.52 10.09 6.77
C ASP A 184 18.16 9.69 7.34
N ALA A 185 17.41 8.76 6.73
CA ALA A 185 16.12 8.29 7.26
C ALA A 185 16.24 7.65 8.66
N ARG A 186 17.40 7.05 8.95
CA ARG A 186 17.70 6.49 10.28
C ARG A 186 17.99 7.54 11.34
N LEU A 187 18.49 8.72 10.93
CA LEU A 187 18.97 9.75 11.85
C LEU A 187 17.98 10.91 11.99
N TYR A 188 17.32 11.31 10.91
CA TYR A 188 16.61 12.57 10.81
C TYR A 188 15.14 12.34 10.46
N ARG A 189 14.26 13.00 11.21
CA ARG A 189 12.83 12.97 10.93
C ARG A 189 12.50 13.64 9.59
N GLY A 190 13.10 14.79 9.30
CA GLY A 190 12.91 15.50 8.02
C GLY A 190 13.16 14.59 6.82
N ALA A 191 14.25 13.82 6.84
CA ALA A 191 14.56 12.86 5.78
C ALA A 191 13.50 11.75 5.61
N ARG A 192 12.74 11.40 6.65
CA ARG A 192 11.61 10.46 6.54
C ARG A 192 10.36 11.11 5.99
N GLU A 193 10.13 12.38 6.30
CA GLU A 193 8.99 13.16 5.77
C GLU A 193 9.08 13.37 4.26
N LEU A 194 10.31 13.32 3.70
CA LEU A 194 10.54 13.39 2.25
C LEU A 194 10.25 12.06 1.51
N ILE A 195 10.08 10.95 2.22
CA ILE A 195 9.83 9.64 1.60
C ILE A 195 8.31 9.48 1.47
N PRO A 196 7.74 9.53 0.24
CA PRO A 196 6.30 9.47 0.08
C PRO A 196 5.70 8.18 0.65
N PHE A 197 4.46 8.25 1.12
CA PHE A 197 3.75 7.11 1.72
C PHE A 197 3.79 5.86 0.82
N GLU A 198 3.57 6.03 -0.49
CA GLU A 198 3.57 4.91 -1.43
C GLU A 198 4.94 4.27 -1.61
N VAL A 199 6.00 5.09 -1.64
CA VAL A 199 7.39 4.63 -1.69
C VAL A 199 7.75 3.88 -0.41
N TRP A 200 7.34 4.40 0.75
CA TRP A 200 7.55 3.72 2.03
C TRP A 200 6.83 2.36 2.06
N ARG A 201 5.54 2.32 1.67
CA ARG A 201 4.69 1.13 1.64
C ARG A 201 5.25 0.04 0.73
N ALA A 202 5.76 0.42 -0.44
CA ALA A 202 6.33 -0.50 -1.43
C ALA A 202 7.74 -0.98 -1.08
N SER A 203 8.47 -0.31 -0.18
CA SER A 203 9.86 -0.66 0.11
C SER A 203 10.01 -2.09 0.67
N ALA A 204 11.10 -2.75 0.25
CA ALA A 204 11.39 -4.14 0.62
C ALA A 204 11.46 -4.32 2.13
N PHE A 205 12.04 -3.35 2.84
CA PHE A 205 12.16 -3.41 4.28
C PHE A 205 10.80 -3.23 4.98
N THR A 206 9.95 -2.30 4.54
CA THR A 206 8.57 -2.15 5.06
C THR A 206 7.75 -3.42 4.88
N ARG A 207 7.82 -4.06 3.70
CA ARG A 207 7.16 -5.35 3.44
C ARG A 207 7.70 -6.45 4.36
N TYR A 208 9.01 -6.47 4.59
CA TYR A 208 9.62 -7.41 5.53
C TYR A 208 9.13 -7.20 6.97
N ILE A 209 9.04 -5.95 7.45
CA ILE A 209 8.57 -5.68 8.83
C ILE A 209 7.13 -6.14 9.01
N SER A 210 6.20 -5.71 8.15
CA SER A 210 4.80 -6.11 8.23
C SER A 210 4.63 -7.63 8.10
N MET A 211 5.49 -8.29 7.31
CA MET A 211 5.57 -9.74 7.26
C MET A 211 6.01 -10.36 8.60
N LYS A 212 7.00 -9.79 9.30
CA LYS A 212 7.46 -10.28 10.60
C LYS A 212 6.48 -10.04 11.74
N GLU A 213 5.75 -8.94 11.70
CA GLU A 213 4.83 -8.54 12.77
C GLU A 213 3.55 -9.39 12.75
N SER A 214 2.96 -9.57 11.57
CA SER A 214 1.73 -10.36 11.47
C SER A 214 1.53 -10.98 10.10
N HIS A 215 2.60 -11.26 9.37
CA HIS A 215 2.53 -11.77 7.99
C HIS A 215 1.62 -10.91 7.08
N ARG A 216 1.68 -9.59 7.28
CA ARG A 216 0.85 -8.60 6.56
C ARG A 216 -0.66 -8.67 6.82
N ASN A 217 -1.11 -9.53 7.74
CA ASN A 217 -2.51 -9.68 8.13
C ASN A 217 -3.07 -8.45 8.87
N CYS A 218 -3.98 -7.73 8.20
CA CYS A 218 -4.63 -6.54 8.74
C CYS A 218 -5.69 -6.84 9.81
N LYS A 219 -6.11 -8.09 9.94
CA LYS A 219 -7.05 -8.57 10.97
C LYS A 219 -6.34 -9.23 12.16
N ALA A 220 -5.01 -9.27 12.15
CA ALA A 220 -4.24 -9.94 13.18
C ALA A 220 -4.51 -9.34 14.57
N VAL A 221 -4.65 -10.22 15.56
CA VAL A 221 -4.72 -9.85 16.97
C VAL A 221 -3.80 -10.81 17.71
N ASN A 222 -2.81 -10.27 18.41
CA ASN A 222 -1.90 -11.12 19.17
C ASN A 222 -2.64 -11.86 20.29
N ARG A 223 -2.03 -12.91 20.85
CA ARG A 223 -2.62 -13.75 21.89
C ARG A 223 -3.19 -12.97 23.10
N THR A 224 -2.56 -11.85 23.47
CA THR A 224 -3.00 -11.03 24.60
C THR A 224 -4.02 -9.94 24.23
N GLY A 225 -4.32 -9.78 22.94
CA GLY A 225 -5.16 -8.70 22.42
C GLY A 225 -4.57 -7.29 22.57
N LYS A 226 -3.30 -7.17 22.96
CA LYS A 226 -2.62 -5.89 23.16
C LYS A 226 -2.13 -5.25 21.86
N TYR A 227 -1.73 -6.09 20.90
CA TYR A 227 -1.16 -5.69 19.62
C TYR A 227 -2.04 -6.21 18.49
N ARG A 228 -2.39 -5.32 17.57
CA ARG A 228 -3.46 -5.55 16.60
C ARG A 228 -3.09 -5.01 15.22
N GLY A 229 -3.70 -5.59 14.21
CA GLY A 229 -3.50 -5.24 12.82
C GLY A 229 -2.15 -5.68 12.25
N ARG A 230 -1.93 -5.30 10.99
CA ARG A 230 -0.78 -5.61 10.13
C ARG A 230 0.57 -5.29 10.78
N TRP A 231 0.58 -4.27 11.62
CA TRP A 231 1.78 -3.70 12.23
C TRP A 231 1.87 -3.98 13.72
N GLN A 232 1.01 -4.87 14.24
CA GLN A 232 0.94 -5.22 15.66
C GLN A 232 0.96 -3.97 16.55
N MET A 233 0.12 -2.99 16.23
CA MET A 233 0.09 -1.71 16.92
C MET A 233 -0.65 -1.83 18.26
N SER A 234 -0.12 -1.15 19.28
CA SER A 234 -0.85 -0.99 20.53
C SER A 234 -1.98 0.04 20.39
N SER A 235 -2.97 -0.01 21.27
CA SER A 235 -4.04 1.02 21.34
C SER A 235 -3.48 2.44 21.51
N ALA A 236 -2.40 2.59 22.29
CA ALA A 236 -1.73 3.87 22.47
C ALA A 236 -1.10 4.37 21.17
N PHE A 237 -0.33 3.50 20.48
CA PHE A 237 0.26 3.83 19.18
C PHE A 237 -0.82 4.23 18.16
N TRP A 238 -1.89 3.43 18.06
CA TRP A 238 -3.02 3.70 17.18
C TRP A 238 -3.64 5.08 17.44
N LYS A 239 -3.87 5.44 18.72
CA LYS A 239 -4.37 6.77 19.09
C LYS A 239 -3.36 7.87 18.74
N THR A 240 -2.09 7.70 19.08
CA THR A 240 -1.05 8.71 18.91
C THR A 240 -0.82 9.09 17.45
N TYR A 241 -0.89 8.12 16.53
CA TYR A 241 -0.57 8.33 15.12
C TYR A 241 -1.80 8.44 14.22
N GLY A 242 -2.95 8.82 14.80
CA GLY A 242 -4.14 9.22 14.06
C GLY A 242 -5.10 8.09 13.69
N GLY A 243 -4.90 6.86 14.14
CA GLY A 243 -5.72 5.72 13.75
C GLY A 243 -7.19 5.79 14.17
N LYS A 244 -7.52 6.60 15.19
CA LYS A 244 -8.90 6.77 15.67
C LYS A 244 -9.86 7.37 14.65
N GLN A 245 -9.35 8.06 13.62
CA GLN A 245 -10.16 8.56 12.52
C GLN A 245 -10.66 7.45 11.59
N PHE A 246 -9.91 6.34 11.48
CA PHE A 246 -10.26 5.22 10.60
C PHE A 246 -11.08 4.16 11.33
N ALA A 247 -10.68 3.82 12.56
CA ALA A 247 -11.39 2.83 13.35
C ALA A 247 -11.10 2.92 14.85
N SER A 248 -11.98 2.31 15.64
CA SER A 248 -11.78 2.20 17.09
C SER A 248 -10.55 1.37 17.48
N LYS A 249 -10.17 0.38 16.67
CA LYS A 249 -9.00 -0.50 16.87
C LYS A 249 -8.34 -0.82 15.51
N PRO A 250 -7.03 -1.14 15.47
CA PRO A 250 -6.31 -1.38 14.22
C PRO A 250 -6.96 -2.41 13.29
N GLU A 251 -7.33 -3.58 13.81
CA GLU A 251 -7.89 -4.71 13.05
C GLU A 251 -9.24 -4.40 12.37
N LYS A 252 -9.90 -3.32 12.80
CA LYS A 252 -11.16 -2.86 12.21
C LYS A 252 -10.96 -1.91 11.03
N ALA A 253 -9.77 -1.32 10.88
CA ALA A 253 -9.44 -0.45 9.75
C ALA A 253 -9.02 -1.27 8.52
N SER A 254 -9.03 -0.63 7.34
CA SER A 254 -8.48 -1.23 6.12
C SER A 254 -6.97 -1.44 6.26
N CYS A 255 -6.40 -2.30 5.40
CA CYS A 255 -4.95 -2.50 5.35
C CYS A 255 -4.21 -1.20 5.08
N ARG A 256 -4.71 -0.42 4.13
CA ARG A 256 -4.13 0.85 3.73
C ARG A 256 -4.15 1.89 4.85
N ASP A 257 -5.24 1.96 5.62
CA ASP A 257 -5.32 2.86 6.78
C ASP A 257 -4.33 2.46 7.87
N GLN A 258 -4.13 1.16 8.09
CA GLN A 258 -3.15 0.66 9.03
C GLN A 258 -1.72 0.99 8.58
N ASP A 259 -1.42 0.88 7.29
CA ASP A 259 -0.15 1.31 6.72
C ASP A 259 0.08 2.81 6.94
N LEU A 260 -0.94 3.65 6.76
CA LEU A 260 -0.83 5.09 6.98
C LEU A 260 -0.51 5.43 8.44
N VAL A 261 -1.14 4.76 9.40
CA VAL A 261 -0.84 4.94 10.83
C VAL A 261 0.57 4.47 11.18
N ALA A 262 1.02 3.35 10.59
CA ALA A 262 2.39 2.88 10.73
C ALA A 262 3.40 3.86 10.12
N TYR A 263 3.13 4.38 8.92
CA TYR A 263 3.95 5.40 8.26
C TYR A 263 4.10 6.66 9.12
N ASN A 264 3.01 7.17 9.71
CA ASN A 264 3.05 8.30 10.64
C ASN A 264 3.93 8.01 11.86
N GLY A 265 3.83 6.79 12.41
CA GLY A 265 4.70 6.35 13.49
C GLY A 265 6.17 6.23 13.09
N TRP A 266 6.43 5.75 11.87
CA TRP A 266 7.77 5.63 11.31
C TRP A 266 8.40 7.00 11.04
N ILE A 267 7.67 7.98 10.51
CA ILE A 267 8.15 9.37 10.39
C ILE A 267 8.69 9.88 11.74
N VAL A 268 7.96 9.64 12.83
CA VAL A 268 8.31 10.19 14.14
C VAL A 268 9.40 9.37 14.84
N ARG A 269 9.35 8.04 14.77
CA ARG A 269 10.18 7.13 15.60
C ARG A 269 11.16 6.28 14.81
N GLY A 270 11.15 6.39 13.49
CA GLY A 270 11.80 5.43 12.60
C GLY A 270 11.27 4.03 12.85
N TRP A 271 12.12 3.04 12.60
CA TRP A 271 11.79 1.62 12.77
C TRP A 271 11.79 1.14 14.24
N ALA A 272 12.06 2.01 15.22
CA ALA A 272 12.15 1.64 16.63
C ALA A 272 10.90 0.93 17.23
N PRO A 273 9.66 1.23 16.82
CA PRO A 273 8.46 0.57 17.35
C PRO A 273 8.35 -0.93 17.04
N TRP A 274 9.02 -1.41 15.99
CA TRP A 274 8.88 -2.77 15.48
C TRP A 274 10.09 -3.66 15.79
N LEU A 275 9.82 -4.96 15.90
CA LEU A 275 10.82 -5.97 16.19
C LEU A 275 11.30 -6.60 14.88
N TYR A 276 12.61 -6.47 14.63
CA TYR A 276 13.29 -7.03 13.47
C TYR A 276 14.76 -7.24 13.76
#